data_AF-A0A256XYJ4-F1
#
_entry.id   AF-A0A256XYJ4-F1
#
_cell.length_a   1.000
_cell.length_b   1.000
_cell.length_c   1.000
_cell.angle_alpha   90.00
_cell.angle_beta   90.00
_cell.angle_gamma   90.00
#
_symmetry.space_group_name_H-M   'P 1'
#
loop_
_entity.id
_entity.type
_entity.pdbx_description
1 polymer ?
#
loop_
_entity_poly.entity_id
_entity_poly.type
_entity_poly.pdbx_seq_one_letter_code
_entity_poly.pdbx_strand_id
1 'polypeptide(L)'
;MPVKKTGFALLVFVALIAGAVLFVNFQNNSISGGFSAAGGGRYYYGSQIVQLMPQDACARIGCESTEPVYVKSGFGGSYTKCLCYRNGVYKEEWVPLIQVINFNKD
;
A
#
# COMPACT_ATOMS: atom_id res chain seq x y z
N MET A 1 11.86 52.44 -27.85
CA MET A 1 10.93 51.31 -27.58
C MET A 1 11.58 50.29 -26.63
N PRO A 2 11.53 50.47 -25.30
CA PRO A 2 12.13 49.53 -24.35
C PRO A 2 11.20 48.39 -23.89
N VAL A 3 9.90 48.46 -24.21
CA VAL A 3 8.84 47.56 -23.71
C VAL A 3 9.10 46.07 -23.99
N LYS A 4 9.79 45.75 -25.10
CA LYS A 4 10.12 44.36 -25.45
C LYS A 4 11.15 43.71 -24.53
N LYS A 5 12.11 44.48 -23.99
CA LYS A 5 13.18 43.96 -23.12
C LYS A 5 12.67 43.74 -21.69
N THR A 6 11.81 44.63 -21.20
CA THR A 6 11.16 44.49 -19.89
C THR A 6 10.12 43.37 -19.86
N GLY A 7 9.36 43.16 -20.95
CA GLY A 7 8.44 42.03 -21.05
C GLY A 7 9.13 40.67 -21.03
N PHE A 8 10.27 40.54 -21.73
CA PHE A 8 11.07 39.30 -21.71
C PHE A 8 11.70 39.05 -20.33
N ALA A 9 12.21 40.09 -19.67
CA ALA A 9 12.75 39.96 -18.31
C ALA A 9 11.70 39.50 -17.30
N LEU A 10 10.46 39.99 -17.41
CA LEU A 10 9.36 39.58 -16.56
C LEU A 10 8.96 38.12 -16.79
N LEU A 11 8.94 37.66 -18.05
CA LEU A 11 8.68 36.27 -18.40
C LEU A 11 9.74 35.31 -17.82
N VAL A 12 11.03 35.68 -17.93
CA VAL A 12 12.12 34.89 -17.36
C VAL A 12 12.01 34.81 -15.83
N PHE A 13 11.64 35.91 -15.18
CA PHE A 13 11.44 35.95 -13.73
C PHE A 13 10.27 35.06 -13.28
N VAL A 14 9.13 35.11 -13.98
CA VAL A 14 7.98 34.24 -13.71
C VAL A 14 8.33 32.76 -13.92
N ALA A 15 9.06 32.44 -14.99
CA ALA A 15 9.51 31.08 -15.27
C ALA A 15 10.46 30.54 -14.18
N LEU A 16 11.37 31.38 -13.66
CA LEU A 16 12.26 31.01 -12.56
C LEU A 16 11.50 30.75 -11.26
N ILE A 17 10.51 31.58 -10.91
CA ILE A 17 9.68 31.37 -9.72
C ILE A 17 8.85 30.09 -9.86
N ALA A 18 8.20 29.88 -11.02
CA ALA A 18 7.41 28.68 -11.26
C ALA A 18 8.29 27.41 -11.19
N GLY A 19 9.49 27.45 -11.77
CA GLY A 19 10.48 26.37 -11.67
C GLY A 19 10.93 26.10 -10.25
N ALA A 20 11.19 27.14 -9.44
CA ALA A 20 11.57 26.99 -8.04
C ALA A 20 10.43 26.40 -7.19
N VAL A 21 9.18 26.85 -7.39
CA VAL A 21 8.00 26.30 -6.70
C VAL A 21 7.78 24.83 -7.09
N LEU A 22 7.94 24.48 -8.36
CA LEU A 22 7.87 23.08 -8.81
C LEU A 22 9.00 22.25 -8.23
N PHE A 23 10.23 22.75 -8.21
CA PHE A 23 11.39 22.03 -7.66
C PHE A 23 11.23 21.78 -6.15
N VAL A 24 10.78 22.78 -5.38
CA VAL A 24 10.48 22.62 -3.95
C VAL A 24 9.33 21.63 -3.75
N ASN A 25 8.29 21.66 -4.59
CA ASN A 25 7.23 20.66 -4.53
C ASN A 25 7.71 19.27 -4.96
N PHE A 26 8.65 19.11 -5.89
CA PHE A 26 9.22 17.81 -6.25
C PHE A 26 10.17 17.26 -5.18
N GLN A 27 10.88 18.12 -4.44
CA GLN A 27 11.68 17.70 -3.30
C GLN A 27 10.82 17.36 -2.07
N ASN A 28 9.75 18.12 -1.83
CA ASN A 28 8.88 17.93 -0.66
C ASN A 28 7.76 16.89 -0.90
N ASN A 29 7.22 16.81 -2.13
CA ASN A 29 6.48 15.65 -2.62
C ASN A 29 7.47 14.72 -3.27
N SER A 30 8.21 14.01 -2.43
CA SER A 30 8.44 12.62 -2.70
C SER A 30 7.09 11.96 -3.03
N ILE A 31 6.72 11.87 -4.32
CA ILE A 31 5.89 10.79 -4.87
C ILE A 31 6.74 9.51 -4.88
N SER A 32 7.49 9.29 -3.82
CA SER A 32 7.84 7.99 -3.35
C SER A 32 6.95 7.82 -2.14
N GLY A 33 5.81 7.13 -2.30
CA GLY A 33 5.32 6.34 -1.17
C GLY A 33 6.54 5.57 -0.71
N GLY A 34 7.12 6.01 0.41
CA GLY A 34 8.46 5.59 0.79
C GLY A 34 8.47 4.08 0.86
N PHE A 35 9.22 3.44 -0.03
CA PHE A 35 9.60 2.05 0.15
C PHE A 35 10.57 2.01 1.32
N SER A 36 10.06 2.18 2.53
CA SER A 36 10.77 1.81 3.74
C SER A 36 10.62 0.29 3.84
N ALA A 37 11.64 -0.42 3.37
CA ALA A 37 11.81 -1.84 3.68
C ALA A 37 12.21 -1.96 5.15
N ALA A 38 11.32 -1.62 6.07
CA ALA A 38 11.52 -1.85 7.49
C ALA A 38 10.58 -2.97 7.92
N GLY A 39 11.11 -4.21 7.94
CA GLY A 39 10.52 -5.38 8.60
C GLY A 39 9.19 -5.94 8.07
N GLY A 40 8.32 -5.13 7.47
CA GLY A 40 7.02 -5.48 6.91
C GLY A 40 7.11 -5.66 5.41
N GLY A 41 7.67 -6.78 4.96
CA GLY A 41 7.91 -7.08 3.55
C GLY A 41 6.71 -6.76 2.64
N ARG A 42 7.01 -6.30 1.41
CA ARG A 42 6.08 -6.14 0.26
C ARG A 42 4.93 -5.13 0.38
N TYR A 43 4.72 -4.47 1.51
CA TYR A 43 3.56 -3.58 1.71
C TYR A 43 3.97 -2.17 2.17
N TYR A 44 3.14 -1.16 1.89
CA TYR A 44 3.41 0.21 2.34
C TYR A 44 2.88 0.42 3.76
N TYR A 45 3.44 1.41 4.46
CA TYR A 45 2.97 1.82 5.79
C TYR A 45 1.54 2.37 5.77
N GLY A 46 0.80 2.11 6.85
CA GLY A 46 -0.59 2.50 7.04
C GLY A 46 -1.61 1.42 6.67
N SER A 47 -2.88 1.79 6.69
CA SER A 47 -4.02 0.92 6.39
C SER A 47 -4.17 0.71 4.88
N GLN A 48 -3.98 -0.53 4.40
CA GLN A 48 -4.07 -0.89 2.98
C GLN A 48 -4.94 -2.11 2.77
N ILE A 49 -5.83 -2.07 1.78
CA ILE A 49 -6.56 -3.25 1.30
C ILE A 49 -5.61 -4.03 0.39
N VAL A 50 -5.30 -5.28 0.72
CA VAL A 50 -4.46 -6.14 -0.12
C VAL A 50 -5.08 -7.50 -0.33
N GLN A 51 -4.80 -8.09 -1.49
CA GLN A 51 -5.14 -9.47 -1.80
C GLN A 51 -3.95 -10.36 -1.44
N LEU A 52 -4.17 -11.27 -0.48
CA LEU A 52 -3.19 -12.21 0.02
C LEU A 52 -3.27 -13.54 -0.74
N MET A 53 -2.15 -14.24 -0.83
CA MET A 53 -2.19 -15.66 -1.17
C MET A 53 -2.89 -16.42 -0.03
N PRO A 54 -3.55 -17.55 -0.31
CA PRO A 54 -4.25 -18.32 0.71
C PRO A 54 -3.43 -18.63 1.96
N GLN A 55 -2.17 -19.02 1.77
CA GLN A 55 -1.23 -19.32 2.86
C GLN A 55 -0.94 -18.09 3.71
N ASP A 56 -0.69 -16.94 3.09
CA ASP A 56 -0.43 -15.67 3.77
C ASP A 56 -1.67 -15.20 4.56
N ALA A 57 -2.87 -15.38 4.00
CA ALA A 57 -4.12 -15.03 4.66
C ALA A 57 -4.34 -15.85 5.94
N CYS A 58 -4.08 -17.16 5.90
CA CYS A 58 -4.15 -18.03 7.08
C CYS A 58 -3.08 -17.66 8.11
N ALA A 59 -1.82 -17.52 7.68
CA ALA A 59 -0.70 -17.22 8.58
C ALA A 59 -0.93 -15.92 9.35
N ARG A 60 -1.53 -14.92 8.69
CA ARG A 60 -1.81 -13.62 9.29
C ARG A 60 -2.79 -13.66 10.46
N ILE A 61 -3.72 -14.61 10.47
CA ILE A 61 -4.64 -14.81 11.60
C ILE A 61 -4.13 -15.86 12.60
N GLY A 62 -2.87 -16.31 12.45
CA GLY A 62 -2.24 -17.32 13.31
C GLY A 62 -2.71 -18.74 13.02
N CYS A 63 -3.10 -19.03 11.76
CA CYS A 63 -3.57 -20.34 11.34
C CYS A 63 -2.74 -20.90 10.19
N GLU A 64 -2.88 -22.20 9.94
CA GLU A 64 -2.22 -22.86 8.81
C GLU A 64 -3.20 -23.03 7.64
N SER A 65 -2.69 -23.02 6.41
CA SER A 65 -3.52 -23.29 5.24
C SER A 65 -3.93 -24.76 5.22
N THR A 66 -5.21 -25.07 5.02
CA THR A 66 -5.60 -26.45 4.73
C THR A 66 -5.15 -26.82 3.32
N GLU A 67 -4.44 -27.95 3.18
CA GLU A 67 -4.15 -28.55 1.88
C GLU A 67 -5.15 -29.69 1.58
N PRO A 68 -5.73 -29.76 0.37
CA PRO A 68 -5.56 -28.82 -0.73
C PRO A 68 -6.23 -27.47 -0.44
N VAL A 69 -5.65 -26.40 -0.99
CA VAL A 69 -6.14 -25.03 -0.77
C VAL A 69 -7.51 -24.86 -1.41
N TYR A 70 -8.54 -24.66 -0.57
CA TYR A 70 -9.88 -24.33 -1.04
C TYR A 70 -10.07 -22.82 -1.09
N VAL A 71 -10.51 -22.30 -2.24
CA VAL A 71 -10.89 -20.90 -2.41
C VAL A 71 -12.35 -20.82 -2.82
N LYS A 72 -13.13 -20.03 -2.08
CA LYS A 72 -14.53 -19.73 -2.39
C LYS A 72 -14.67 -18.25 -2.70
N SER A 73 -15.16 -17.92 -3.89
CA SER A 73 -15.50 -16.56 -4.31
C SER A 73 -17.02 -16.38 -4.34
N GLY A 74 -17.52 -15.27 -3.80
CA GLY A 74 -18.94 -14.92 -3.83
C GLY A 74 -19.17 -13.42 -3.70
N PHE A 75 -20.44 -13.02 -3.53
CA PHE A 75 -20.85 -11.61 -3.47
C PHE A 75 -20.18 -10.83 -2.31
N GLY A 76 -19.68 -11.53 -1.29
CA GLY A 76 -18.96 -10.97 -0.14
C GLY A 76 -17.43 -11.07 -0.22
N GLY A 77 -16.85 -11.37 -1.38
CA GLY A 77 -15.40 -11.48 -1.58
C GLY A 77 -14.89 -12.91 -1.77
N SER A 78 -13.56 -13.06 -1.77
CA SER A 78 -12.88 -14.36 -1.89
C SER A 78 -12.33 -14.78 -0.54
N TYR A 79 -12.54 -16.05 -0.19
CA TYR A 79 -12.17 -16.65 1.09
C TYR A 79 -11.37 -17.92 0.84
N THR A 80 -10.47 -18.25 1.76
CA THR A 80 -9.81 -19.54 1.79
C THR A 80 -10.09 -20.29 3.08
N LYS A 81 -9.93 -21.61 3.05
CA LYS A 81 -10.10 -22.48 4.20
C LYS A 81 -8.75 -22.62 4.92
N CYS A 82 -8.76 -22.39 6.23
CA CYS A 82 -7.58 -22.48 7.09
C CYS A 82 -7.87 -23.41 8.27
N LEU A 83 -6.82 -24.05 8.79
CA LEU A 83 -6.87 -24.85 10.01
C LEU A 83 -6.27 -24.03 11.16
N CYS A 84 -7.11 -23.67 12.13
CA CYS A 84 -6.74 -22.88 13.29
C CYS A 84 -6.73 -23.76 14.53
N TYR A 85 -5.67 -23.71 15.34
CA TYR A 85 -5.65 -24.35 16.65
C TYR A 85 -6.20 -23.40 17.71
N ARG A 86 -7.40 -23.68 18.23
CA ARG A 86 -8.04 -22.87 19.28
C ARG A 86 -8.62 -23.76 20.37
N ASN A 87 -8.38 -23.42 21.62
CA ASN A 87 -8.92 -24.12 22.80
C ASN A 87 -8.63 -25.64 22.79
N GLY A 88 -7.42 -26.04 22.39
CA GLY A 88 -7.00 -27.44 22.40
C GLY A 88 -7.45 -28.27 21.19
N VAL A 89 -8.20 -27.69 20.26
CA VAL A 89 -8.80 -28.40 19.12
C VAL A 89 -8.49 -27.68 17.81
N TYR A 90 -8.23 -28.45 16.75
CA TYR A 90 -8.13 -27.92 15.40
C TYR A 90 -9.52 -27.65 14.83
N LYS A 91 -9.75 -26.43 14.34
CA LYS A 91 -11.00 -26.00 13.70
C LYS A 91 -10.71 -25.43 12.34
N GLU A 92 -11.60 -25.73 11.40
CA GLU A 92 -11.56 -25.14 10.07
C GLU A 92 -12.30 -23.80 10.09
N GLU A 93 -11.64 -22.75 9.63
CA GLU A 93 -12.19 -21.39 9.56
C GLU A 93 -12.05 -20.84 8.13
N TRP A 94 -13.03 -20.05 7.68
CA TRP A 94 -12.97 -19.36 6.39
C TRP A 94 -12.39 -17.97 6.57
N VAL A 95 -11.31 -17.68 5.87
CA VAL A 95 -10.53 -16.46 6.03
C VAL A 95 -10.59 -15.63 4.75
N PRO A 96 -10.93 -14.34 4.82
CA PRO A 96 -10.97 -13.50 3.63
C PRO A 96 -9.57 -13.34 3.05
N LEU A 97 -9.44 -13.48 1.73
CA LEU A 97 -8.20 -13.26 0.99
C LEU A 97 -7.91 -11.76 0.80
N ILE A 98 -8.96 -10.94 0.80
CA ILE A 98 -8.83 -9.49 0.77
C ILE A 98 -8.97 -8.98 2.20
N GLN A 99 -7.89 -8.41 2.73
CA GLN A 99 -7.84 -7.94 4.11
C GLN A 99 -7.21 -6.56 4.17
N VAL A 100 -7.64 -5.77 5.14
CA VAL A 100 -6.97 -4.52 5.49
C VAL A 100 -5.72 -4.87 6.31
N ILE A 101 -4.54 -4.45 5.87
CA ILE A 101 -3.30 -4.54 6.65
C ILE A 101 -2.97 -3.17 7.19
N ASN A 102 -2.70 -3.10 8.49
CA ASN A 102 -2.17 -1.89 9.12
C ASN A 102 -0.74 -2.18 9.57
N PHE A 103 0.22 -1.66 8.82
CA PHE A 103 1.62 -1.70 9.23
C PHE A 103 1.90 -0.47 10.09
N ASN A 104 1.92 -0.68 11.41
CA ASN A 104 2.43 0.33 12.33
C ASN A 104 3.95 0.37 12.22
N LYS A 105 4.49 1.58 12.29
CA LYS A 105 5.93 1.83 12.37
C LYS A 105 6.32 1.68 13.84
N ASP A 106 6.64 0.46 14.25
CA ASP A 106 7.29 0.20 15.54
C ASP A 106 8.73 0.75 15.53
#